data_AF-A0A7K2P7T0-F1
#
_entry.id   AF-A0A7K2P7T0-F1
#
_cell.length_a   1.000
_cell.length_b   1.000
_cell.length_c   1.000
_cell.angle_alpha   90.00
_cell.angle_beta   90.00
_cell.angle_gamma   90.00
#
_symmetry.space_group_name_H-M   'P 1'
#
loop_
_entity.id
_entity.type
_entity.pdbx_description
1 polymer ?
#
loop_
_entity_poly.entity_id
_entity_poly.type
_entity_poly.pdbx_seq_one_letter_code
_entity_poly.pdbx_strand_id
1 'polypeptide(L)'
;AVDRGAMPTVARWLGRDGSSATHRLAQWRTDWSSQTGASQLGILHGSNHDVPAFRWYEKDSGEVMVCNRPTSAAELQYRAVRRTGDGGLLSLDGASRGNLFGGGADEQALVLSIATRRRSRETRSRSGYFAYFSDPANAVRTAMSFVAEVCREIGQSTRARVHKVRPRVSRGGLYPFVRAFATVVERDVVVAAVMGDMLAGRTAVYADLVAYDEVAHHSGPVGRDAAKVLGRLDRSLALIENVAEHAPRPYRIVLLSDHGQSPGETFRARYGLTLADLVRAGCGLPVPRSARRTRSGAEARNTVRAALHRPVEEGAEQQ
;
A
#
# COMPACT_ATOMS: atom_id res chain seq x y z
N ALA A 1 8.98 -9.17 12.89
CA ALA A 1 7.82 -8.63 13.64
C ALA A 1 7.37 -9.62 14.70
N VAL A 2 7.11 -10.87 14.31
CA VAL A 2 6.84 -12.01 15.20
C VAL A 2 7.88 -12.13 16.32
N ASP A 3 9.17 -12.22 15.99
CA ASP A 3 10.24 -12.35 17.00
C ASP A 3 10.34 -11.17 17.97
N ARG A 4 9.78 -10.01 17.60
CA ARG A 4 9.73 -8.81 18.46
C ARG A 4 8.44 -8.73 19.28
N GLY A 5 7.61 -9.77 19.26
CA GLY A 5 6.34 -9.84 19.99
C GLY A 5 5.24 -8.92 19.45
N ALA A 6 5.41 -8.33 18.26
CA ALA A 6 4.43 -7.37 17.72
C ALA A 6 3.18 -8.04 17.14
N MET A 7 3.25 -9.34 16.83
CA MET A 7 2.20 -10.09 16.13
C MET A 7 1.97 -11.45 16.79
N PRO A 8 1.33 -11.49 17.98
CA PRO A 8 1.11 -12.72 18.73
C PRO A 8 0.18 -13.74 18.02
N THR A 9 -0.81 -13.29 17.25
CA THR A 9 -1.68 -14.18 16.45
C THR A 9 -0.87 -14.90 15.37
N VAL A 10 -0.06 -14.16 14.63
CA VAL A 10 0.83 -14.77 13.63
C VAL A 10 1.90 -15.66 14.28
N ALA A 11 2.38 -15.29 15.48
CA ALA A 11 3.30 -16.13 16.24
C ALA A 11 2.68 -17.50 16.56
N ARG A 12 1.42 -17.51 17.04
CA ARG A 12 0.64 -18.74 17.30
C ARG A 12 0.41 -19.55 16.03
N TRP A 13 0.01 -18.92 14.92
CA TRP A 13 -0.17 -19.61 13.63
C TRP A 13 1.09 -20.36 13.19
N LEU A 14 2.26 -19.82 13.50
CA LEU A 14 3.57 -20.41 13.20
C LEU A 14 4.10 -21.35 14.30
N GLY A 15 3.35 -21.61 15.37
CA GLY A 15 3.76 -22.44 16.51
C GLY A 15 4.92 -21.85 17.33
N ARG A 16 5.14 -20.53 17.27
CA ARG A 16 6.26 -19.84 17.96
C ARG A 16 6.02 -19.65 19.45
N ASP A 17 4.80 -19.86 19.91
CA ASP A 17 4.38 -19.84 21.31
C ASP A 17 4.38 -21.23 21.96
N GLY A 18 4.83 -22.27 21.24
CA GLY A 18 4.84 -23.66 21.70
C GLY A 18 3.59 -24.46 21.33
N SER A 19 2.59 -23.83 20.68
CA SER A 19 1.44 -24.54 20.12
C SER A 19 1.78 -25.26 18.80
N SER A 20 0.93 -26.20 18.39
CA SER A 20 1.05 -26.84 17.07
C SER A 20 0.83 -25.82 15.96
N ALA A 21 1.77 -25.71 15.04
CA ALA A 21 1.68 -24.78 13.92
C ALA A 21 0.49 -25.13 13.00
N THR A 22 -0.37 -24.14 12.74
CA THR A 22 -1.51 -24.27 11.80
C THR A 22 -1.16 -23.71 10.41
N HIS A 23 -0.14 -22.87 10.32
CA HIS A 23 0.31 -22.23 9.09
C HIS A 23 1.81 -22.45 8.85
N ARG A 24 2.21 -22.34 7.58
CA ARG A 24 3.61 -22.36 7.16
C ARG A 24 3.98 -21.03 6.51
N LEU A 25 5.09 -20.43 6.95
CA LEU A 25 5.66 -19.27 6.26
C LEU A 25 6.37 -19.72 4.98
N ALA A 26 5.89 -19.28 3.83
CA ALA A 26 6.53 -19.46 2.54
C ALA A 26 7.06 -18.12 2.04
N GLN A 27 8.34 -18.07 1.69
CA GLN A 27 8.91 -16.90 1.03
C GLN A 27 8.62 -16.95 -0.47
N TRP A 28 8.37 -15.78 -1.04
CA TRP A 28 8.24 -15.61 -2.47
C TRP A 28 9.04 -14.39 -2.91
N ARG A 29 9.49 -14.42 -4.16
CA ARG A 29 10.19 -13.30 -4.81
C ARG A 29 9.25 -12.77 -5.87
N THR A 30 8.96 -11.48 -5.80
CA THR A 30 8.30 -10.77 -6.89
C THR A 30 9.24 -10.71 -8.09
N ASP A 31 8.67 -10.44 -9.25
CA ASP A 31 9.45 -10.01 -10.41
C ASP A 31 10.02 -8.59 -10.19
N TRP A 32 10.44 -7.95 -11.28
CA TRP A 32 10.98 -6.60 -11.26
C TRP A 32 10.00 -5.55 -10.67
N SER A 33 8.70 -5.74 -10.85
CA SER A 33 7.66 -4.83 -10.38
C SER A 33 7.15 -5.25 -9.00
N SER A 34 7.94 -4.98 -7.96
CA SER A 34 7.59 -5.24 -6.56
C SER A 34 6.65 -4.16 -5.98
N GLN A 35 5.40 -4.14 -6.42
CA GLN A 35 4.39 -3.14 -6.00
C GLN A 35 2.97 -3.70 -6.08
N THR A 36 2.08 -3.16 -5.24
CA THR A 36 0.70 -3.64 -5.03
C THR A 36 -0.10 -3.87 -6.30
N GLY A 37 0.01 -2.97 -7.28
CA GLY A 37 -0.68 -3.08 -8.57
C GLY A 37 -0.33 -4.35 -9.34
N ALA A 38 0.96 -4.63 -9.51
CA ALA A 38 1.42 -5.82 -10.22
C ALA A 38 1.11 -7.09 -9.42
N SER A 39 1.36 -7.09 -8.11
CA SER A 39 1.09 -8.24 -7.25
C SER A 39 -0.40 -8.59 -7.22
N GLN A 40 -1.30 -7.61 -7.02
CA GLN A 40 -2.74 -7.86 -7.01
C GLN A 40 -3.27 -8.33 -8.37
N LEU A 41 -2.78 -7.79 -9.50
CA LEU A 41 -3.17 -8.30 -10.83
C LEU A 41 -2.74 -9.75 -11.05
N GLY A 42 -1.52 -10.10 -10.64
CA GLY A 42 -1.03 -11.48 -10.70
C GLY A 42 -1.90 -12.42 -9.87
N ILE A 43 -2.22 -12.04 -8.63
CA ILE A 43 -3.03 -12.86 -7.72
C ILE A 43 -4.49 -12.98 -8.17
N LEU A 44 -5.12 -11.84 -8.50
CA LEU A 44 -6.56 -11.77 -8.74
C LEU A 44 -6.96 -12.10 -10.18
N HIS A 45 -6.07 -11.88 -11.15
CA HIS A 45 -6.39 -12.07 -12.58
C HIS A 45 -5.42 -13.00 -13.30
N GLY A 46 -4.43 -13.57 -12.60
CA GLY A 46 -3.47 -14.53 -13.17
C GLY A 46 -2.43 -13.92 -14.10
N SER A 47 -2.37 -12.59 -14.22
CA SER A 47 -1.39 -11.91 -15.07
C SER A 47 -1.12 -10.48 -14.60
N ASN A 48 0.16 -10.15 -14.45
CA ASN A 48 0.68 -8.80 -14.23
C ASN A 48 1.48 -8.28 -15.45
N HIS A 49 1.27 -8.87 -16.63
CA HIS A 49 1.98 -8.54 -17.86
C HIS A 49 1.90 -7.05 -18.19
N ASP A 50 3.05 -6.47 -18.56
CA ASP A 50 3.18 -5.06 -18.98
C ASP A 50 2.78 -4.05 -17.90
N VAL A 51 3.11 -4.38 -16.64
CA VAL A 51 2.98 -3.49 -15.49
C VAL A 51 4.37 -3.27 -14.88
N PRO A 52 5.18 -2.34 -15.42
CA PRO A 52 6.60 -2.23 -15.07
C PRO A 52 6.85 -1.51 -13.74
N ALA A 53 5.89 -0.71 -13.25
CA ALA A 53 6.02 0.09 -12.04
C ALA A 53 4.63 0.49 -11.50
N PHE A 54 4.59 1.07 -10.31
CA PHE A 54 3.35 1.65 -9.76
C PHE A 54 2.86 2.88 -10.56
N ARG A 55 3.80 3.63 -11.13
CA ARG A 55 3.56 4.79 -12.01
C ARG A 55 4.55 4.77 -13.16
N TRP A 56 4.06 4.83 -14.39
CA TRP A 56 4.89 4.87 -15.59
C TRP A 56 4.26 5.73 -16.69
N TYR A 57 5.07 6.08 -17.67
CA TYR A 57 4.60 6.73 -18.89
C TYR A 57 4.40 5.66 -19.96
N GLU A 58 3.19 5.53 -20.47
CA GLU A 58 2.83 4.62 -21.55
C GLU A 58 3.01 5.35 -22.88
N LYS A 59 3.94 4.86 -23.71
CA LYS A 59 4.28 5.54 -24.97
C LYS A 59 3.17 5.46 -26.01
N ASP A 60 2.45 4.35 -26.04
CA ASP A 60 1.42 4.08 -27.05
C ASP A 60 0.20 4.99 -26.88
N SER A 61 -0.22 5.24 -25.63
CA SER A 61 -1.31 6.18 -25.31
C SER A 61 -0.83 7.60 -25.07
N GLY A 62 0.46 7.80 -24.81
CA GLY A 62 1.03 9.08 -24.40
C GLY A 62 0.59 9.50 -22.99
N GLU A 63 0.07 8.58 -22.18
CA GLU A 63 -0.47 8.87 -20.85
C GLU A 63 0.43 8.40 -19.70
N VAL A 64 0.26 9.03 -18.53
CA VAL A 64 0.88 8.56 -17.30
C VAL A 64 -0.08 7.61 -16.57
N MET A 65 0.26 6.33 -16.60
CA MET A 65 -0.42 5.28 -15.86
C MET A 65 -0.05 5.33 -14.38
N VAL A 66 -1.05 5.18 -13.51
CA VAL A 66 -0.85 5.11 -12.05
C VAL A 66 -1.78 4.04 -11.49
N CYS A 67 -1.25 3.00 -10.84
CA CYS A 67 -2.06 1.88 -10.37
C CYS A 67 -3.19 2.30 -9.42
N ASN A 68 -3.00 3.37 -8.63
CA ASN A 68 -4.03 3.94 -7.76
C ASN A 68 -4.89 5.04 -8.41
N ARG A 69 -4.89 5.16 -9.74
CA ARG A 69 -5.87 5.98 -10.45
C ARG A 69 -7.00 5.07 -10.94
N PRO A 70 -8.26 5.35 -10.60
CA PRO A 70 -9.40 4.53 -11.02
C PRO A 70 -9.46 4.20 -12.53
N THR A 71 -9.12 5.15 -13.41
CA THR A 71 -9.13 4.92 -14.87
C THR A 71 -8.03 3.94 -15.29
N SER A 72 -6.82 4.14 -14.79
CA SER A 72 -5.69 3.22 -15.01
C SER A 72 -5.97 1.85 -14.42
N ALA A 73 -6.52 1.75 -13.21
CA ALA A 73 -6.85 0.47 -12.59
C ALA A 73 -7.92 -0.31 -13.39
N ALA A 74 -8.93 0.38 -13.91
CA ALA A 74 -9.93 -0.24 -14.80
C ALA A 74 -9.31 -0.77 -16.09
N GLU A 75 -8.42 0.01 -16.72
CA GLU A 75 -7.71 -0.38 -17.94
C GLU A 75 -6.79 -1.58 -17.70
N LEU A 76 -6.02 -1.58 -16.62
CA LEU A 76 -5.13 -2.68 -16.26
C LEU A 76 -5.91 -3.97 -15.98
N GLN A 77 -7.05 -3.87 -15.28
CA GLN A 77 -7.93 -5.01 -15.05
C GLN A 77 -8.48 -5.56 -16.38
N TYR A 78 -8.91 -4.69 -17.28
CA TYR A 78 -9.40 -5.08 -18.61
C TYR A 78 -8.33 -5.82 -19.42
N ARG A 79 -7.09 -5.32 -19.42
CA ARG A 79 -5.95 -5.97 -20.09
C ARG A 79 -5.67 -7.36 -19.52
N ALA A 80 -5.68 -7.50 -18.20
CA ALA A 80 -5.45 -8.78 -17.55
C ALA A 80 -6.53 -9.81 -17.91
N VAL A 81 -7.82 -9.44 -17.80
CA VAL A 81 -8.96 -10.30 -18.19
C VAL A 81 -8.88 -10.71 -19.65
N ARG A 82 -8.57 -9.77 -20.56
CA ARG A 82 -8.42 -10.10 -21.99
C ARG A 82 -7.29 -11.07 -22.27
N ARG A 83 -6.22 -10.99 -21.50
CA ARG A 83 -5.03 -11.83 -21.69
C ARG A 83 -5.26 -13.24 -21.18
N THR A 84 -5.90 -13.39 -20.01
CA THR A 84 -6.12 -14.70 -19.40
C THR A 84 -7.40 -15.38 -19.88
N GLY A 85 -8.36 -14.61 -20.39
CA GLY A 85 -9.70 -15.11 -20.72
C GLY A 85 -10.55 -15.42 -19.49
N ASP A 86 -10.09 -15.01 -18.30
CA ASP A 86 -10.72 -15.30 -17.00
C ASP A 86 -11.22 -14.01 -16.34
N GLY A 87 -12.41 -14.07 -15.72
CA GLY A 87 -13.00 -12.94 -14.98
C GLY A 87 -12.23 -12.57 -13.70
N GLY A 88 -11.42 -13.50 -13.19
CA GLY A 88 -10.58 -13.36 -12.00
C GLY A 88 -10.95 -14.34 -10.88
N LEU A 89 -10.07 -14.43 -9.89
CA LEU A 89 -10.15 -15.34 -8.74
C LEU A 89 -11.46 -15.26 -7.95
N LEU A 90 -12.11 -14.10 -7.95
CA LEU A 90 -13.30 -13.80 -7.14
C LEU A 90 -14.59 -13.80 -7.98
N SER A 91 -14.54 -14.28 -9.22
CA SER A 91 -15.67 -14.30 -10.16
C SER A 91 -16.82 -15.24 -9.77
N LEU A 92 -16.57 -16.21 -8.89
CA LEU A 92 -17.57 -17.20 -8.46
C LEU A 92 -18.02 -16.95 -7.02
N ASP A 93 -18.84 -15.91 -6.80
CA ASP A 93 -19.33 -15.50 -5.46
C ASP A 93 -18.21 -15.03 -4.50
N GLY A 94 -17.21 -14.34 -5.04
CA GLY A 94 -16.14 -13.75 -4.25
C GLY A 94 -16.40 -12.29 -3.84
N ALA A 95 -15.62 -11.80 -2.88
CA ALA A 95 -15.66 -10.41 -2.41
C ALA A 95 -14.27 -9.76 -2.41
N SER A 96 -14.20 -8.51 -2.88
CA SER A 96 -12.97 -7.70 -2.93
C SER A 96 -13.10 -6.47 -2.02
N ARG A 97 -12.23 -6.34 -1.01
CA ARG A 97 -12.29 -5.30 0.02
C ARG A 97 -10.98 -4.51 0.11
N GLY A 98 -11.01 -3.20 -0.13
CA GLY A 98 -9.84 -2.30 -0.03
C GLY A 98 -8.81 -2.43 -1.15
N ASN A 99 -9.09 -3.20 -2.20
CA ASN A 99 -8.12 -3.54 -3.24
C ASN A 99 -8.09 -2.52 -4.40
N LEU A 100 -7.02 -2.57 -5.20
CA LEU A 100 -6.94 -1.83 -6.46
C LEU A 100 -7.85 -2.42 -7.53
N PHE A 101 -7.99 -3.76 -7.55
CA PHE A 101 -8.74 -4.51 -8.57
C PHE A 101 -9.89 -5.31 -7.97
N GLY A 102 -10.93 -5.52 -8.78
CA GLY A 102 -12.12 -6.25 -8.35
C GLY A 102 -11.93 -7.77 -8.30
N GLY A 103 -10.97 -8.33 -9.04
CA GLY A 103 -10.78 -9.79 -9.12
C GLY A 103 -11.98 -10.56 -9.69
N GLY A 104 -12.91 -9.87 -10.36
CA GLY A 104 -14.17 -10.45 -10.83
C GLY A 104 -15.31 -10.47 -9.80
N ALA A 105 -15.10 -9.96 -8.57
CA ALA A 105 -16.12 -9.95 -7.52
C ALA A 105 -17.30 -9.05 -7.86
N ASP A 106 -18.53 -9.51 -7.61
CA ASP A 106 -19.75 -8.68 -7.66
C ASP A 106 -19.89 -7.77 -6.43
N GLU A 107 -19.34 -8.20 -5.29
CA GLU A 107 -19.35 -7.47 -4.02
C GLU A 107 -18.01 -6.76 -3.79
N GLN A 108 -18.08 -5.43 -3.74
CA GLN A 108 -16.89 -4.59 -3.72
C GLN A 108 -17.08 -3.44 -2.74
N ALA A 109 -16.18 -3.33 -1.76
CA ALA A 109 -16.10 -2.15 -0.92
C ALA A 109 -14.67 -1.61 -0.98
N LEU A 110 -14.55 -0.29 -1.18
CA LEU A 110 -13.25 0.39 -1.32
C LEU A 110 -12.38 -0.20 -2.45
N VAL A 111 -12.99 -0.66 -3.54
CA VAL A 111 -12.25 -1.12 -4.73
C VAL A 111 -12.06 0.02 -5.71
N LEU A 112 -10.81 0.35 -6.01
CA LEU A 112 -10.46 1.58 -6.71
C LEU A 112 -10.75 1.56 -8.22
N SER A 113 -10.62 0.40 -8.88
CA SER A 113 -10.85 0.24 -10.34
C SER A 113 -12.28 0.56 -10.79
N ILE A 114 -13.24 0.63 -9.86
CA ILE A 114 -14.66 0.76 -10.19
C ILE A 114 -15.23 2.15 -9.84
N ALA A 115 -14.42 3.01 -9.21
CA ALA A 115 -14.79 4.39 -8.91
C ALA A 115 -15.06 5.27 -10.17
N THR A 116 -14.69 4.82 -11.36
CA THR A 116 -14.89 5.53 -12.65
C THR A 116 -16.16 5.18 -13.40
N ARG A 117 -16.82 4.06 -13.07
CA ARG A 117 -18.07 3.69 -13.74
C ARG A 117 -19.20 4.56 -13.16
N ARG A 118 -19.60 5.62 -13.86
CA ARG A 118 -20.91 6.27 -13.65
C ARG A 118 -21.99 5.18 -13.83
N ARG A 119 -22.50 4.57 -12.75
CA ARG A 119 -23.47 3.47 -12.86
C ARG A 119 -24.60 3.49 -11.84
N SER A 120 -25.68 2.87 -12.33
CA SER A 120 -27.08 2.95 -11.95
C SER A 120 -27.42 2.51 -10.52
N ARG A 121 -28.62 2.90 -10.10
CA ARG A 121 -29.18 2.84 -8.74
C ARG A 121 -29.26 1.42 -8.12
N GLU A 122 -29.14 0.38 -8.96
CA GLU A 122 -29.34 -1.05 -8.64
C GLU A 122 -28.07 -1.82 -8.26
N THR A 123 -26.88 -1.44 -8.75
CA THR A 123 -25.60 -2.15 -8.41
C THR A 123 -24.93 -1.55 -7.17
N ARG A 124 -25.73 -1.08 -6.21
CA ARG A 124 -25.22 -0.62 -4.92
C ARG A 124 -24.85 -1.81 -4.05
N SER A 125 -23.61 -2.28 -4.13
CA SER A 125 -22.97 -2.75 -2.89
C SER A 125 -22.58 -1.52 -2.07
N ARG A 126 -23.62 -0.83 -1.53
CA ARG A 126 -23.46 0.24 -0.53
C ARG A 126 -23.30 -0.35 0.88
N SER A 127 -23.27 -1.68 1.02
CA SER A 127 -23.38 -2.38 2.30
C SER A 127 -22.19 -2.12 3.22
N GLY A 128 -20.95 -2.15 2.74
CA GLY A 128 -19.77 -2.06 3.61
C GLY A 128 -19.68 -0.78 4.46
N TYR A 129 -19.85 0.40 3.85
CA TYR A 129 -19.74 1.68 4.56
C TYR A 129 -21.02 2.03 5.32
N PHE A 130 -22.20 1.87 4.70
CA PHE A 130 -23.46 2.22 5.36
C PHE A 130 -23.82 1.23 6.48
N ALA A 131 -23.59 -0.09 6.32
CA ALA A 131 -23.90 -1.07 7.38
C ALA A 131 -22.97 -0.90 8.59
N TYR A 132 -21.69 -0.59 8.37
CA TYR A 132 -20.75 -0.37 9.46
C TYR A 132 -21.07 0.90 10.26
N PHE A 133 -21.37 2.02 9.59
CA PHE A 133 -21.69 3.29 10.24
C PHE A 133 -23.16 3.47 10.63
N SER A 134 -24.05 2.53 10.29
CA SER A 134 -25.43 2.55 10.80
C SER A 134 -25.54 2.07 12.24
N ASP A 135 -24.50 1.40 12.76
CA ASP A 135 -24.31 1.23 14.20
C ASP A 135 -23.64 2.50 14.78
N PRO A 136 -24.34 3.30 15.61
CA PRO A 136 -23.78 4.51 16.23
C PRO A 136 -22.54 4.23 17.08
N ALA A 137 -22.43 3.03 17.66
CA ALA A 137 -21.27 2.65 18.46
C ALA A 137 -20.01 2.52 17.59
N ASN A 138 -20.13 1.94 16.39
CA ASN A 138 -19.04 1.85 15.42
C ASN A 138 -18.66 3.23 14.89
N ALA A 139 -19.64 4.10 14.64
CA ALA A 139 -19.40 5.47 14.19
C ALA A 139 -18.62 6.29 15.23
N VAL A 140 -19.07 6.29 16.48
CA VAL A 140 -18.42 7.01 17.59
C VAL A 140 -17.04 6.43 17.90
N ARG A 141 -16.91 5.10 17.94
CA ARG A 141 -15.62 4.41 18.13
C ARG A 141 -14.62 4.78 17.05
N THR A 142 -15.05 4.80 15.78
CA THR A 142 -14.21 5.17 14.65
C THR A 142 -13.80 6.63 14.71
N ALA A 143 -14.74 7.54 15.00
CA ALA A 143 -14.45 8.97 15.14
C ALA A 143 -13.44 9.25 16.26
N MET A 144 -13.64 8.67 17.45
CA MET A 144 -12.70 8.81 18.57
C MET A 144 -11.34 8.19 18.24
N SER A 145 -11.31 7.02 17.61
CA SER A 145 -10.07 6.35 17.21
C SER A 145 -9.31 7.14 16.15
N PHE A 146 -10.02 7.77 15.21
CA PHE A 146 -9.45 8.65 14.19
C PHE A 146 -8.79 9.88 14.83
N VAL A 147 -9.52 10.59 15.69
CA VAL A 147 -8.97 11.76 16.42
C VAL A 147 -7.77 11.36 17.27
N ALA A 148 -7.85 10.24 17.99
CA ALA A 148 -6.74 9.72 18.77
C ALA A 148 -5.51 9.39 17.91
N GLU A 149 -5.70 8.92 16.67
CA GLU A 149 -4.59 8.63 15.76
C GLU A 149 -3.98 9.90 15.15
N VAL A 150 -4.78 10.90 14.82
CA VAL A 150 -4.29 12.22 14.41
C VAL A 150 -3.40 12.81 15.51
N CYS A 151 -3.90 12.85 16.75
CA CYS A 151 -3.12 13.32 17.90
C CYS A 151 -1.84 12.50 18.12
N ARG A 152 -1.92 11.18 17.93
CA ARG A 152 -0.78 10.27 18.05
C ARG A 152 0.29 10.54 16.99
N GLU A 153 -0.09 10.76 15.72
CA GLU A 153 0.86 11.12 14.66
C GLU A 153 1.53 12.46 14.96
N ILE A 154 0.78 13.48 15.38
CA ILE A 154 1.35 14.79 15.75
C ILE A 154 2.39 14.62 16.86
N GLY A 155 2.07 13.85 17.91
CA GLY A 155 3.01 13.53 18.99
C GLY A 155 4.23 12.73 18.51
N GLN A 156 4.03 11.74 17.65
CA GLN A 156 5.10 10.91 17.09
C GLN A 156 6.05 11.71 16.19
N SER A 157 5.51 12.54 15.29
CA SER A 157 6.27 13.45 14.42
C SER A 157 7.09 14.45 15.23
N THR A 158 6.49 15.02 16.28
CA THR A 158 7.16 15.95 17.20
C THR A 158 8.29 15.24 17.96
N ARG A 159 8.02 14.07 18.54
CA ARG A 159 9.02 13.27 19.24
C ARG A 159 10.18 12.84 18.34
N ALA A 160 9.89 12.41 17.11
CA ALA A 160 10.91 12.06 16.12
C ALA A 160 11.78 13.26 15.72
N ARG A 161 11.21 14.49 15.75
CA ARG A 161 11.96 15.74 15.52
C ARG A 161 12.86 16.06 16.71
N VAL A 162 12.34 15.94 17.93
CA VAL A 162 13.10 16.16 19.17
C VAL A 162 14.28 15.19 19.28
N HIS A 163 14.07 13.89 19.02
CA HIS A 163 15.12 12.87 19.10
C HIS A 163 15.99 12.74 17.84
N LYS A 164 15.86 13.64 16.86
CA LYS A 164 16.68 13.67 15.63
C LYS A 164 16.78 12.31 14.90
N VAL A 165 15.73 11.49 14.96
CA VAL A 165 15.70 10.17 14.29
C VAL A 165 15.83 10.37 12.79
N ARG A 166 16.72 9.62 12.12
CA ARG A 166 16.91 9.61 10.66
C ARG A 166 16.77 8.18 10.12
N PRO A 167 16.36 7.98 8.85
CA PRO A 167 15.95 8.98 7.85
C PRO A 167 14.59 9.63 8.16
N ARG A 168 14.33 10.85 7.65
CA ARG A 168 13.07 11.58 7.85
C ARG A 168 12.38 11.89 6.53
N VAL A 169 11.14 11.44 6.40
CA VAL A 169 10.18 11.93 5.41
C VAL A 169 9.32 13.00 6.07
N SER A 170 8.88 14.00 5.31
CA SER A 170 7.96 15.02 5.82
C SER A 170 6.64 14.36 6.27
N ARG A 171 6.20 14.64 7.49
CA ARG A 171 4.93 14.15 8.07
C ARG A 171 3.94 15.29 8.38
N GLY A 172 4.13 16.45 7.75
CA GLY A 172 3.27 17.63 7.94
C GLY A 172 2.11 17.69 6.95
N GLY A 173 1.22 18.67 7.11
CA GLY A 173 0.09 18.90 6.20
C GLY A 173 -1.05 17.89 6.41
N LEU A 174 -1.55 17.32 5.31
CA LEU A 174 -2.69 16.39 5.33
C LEU A 174 -2.33 14.97 5.80
N TYR A 175 -1.04 14.64 5.88
CA TYR A 175 -0.56 13.29 6.20
C TYR A 175 -1.13 12.69 7.49
N PRO A 176 -1.24 13.42 8.63
CA PRO A 176 -1.87 12.86 9.84
C PRO A 176 -3.31 12.39 9.63
N PHE A 177 -4.06 13.04 8.75
CA PHE A 177 -5.43 12.66 8.41
C PHE A 177 -5.47 11.46 7.48
N VAL A 178 -4.59 11.41 6.48
CA VAL A 178 -4.44 10.25 5.56
C VAL A 178 -4.06 9.00 6.36
N ARG A 179 -3.05 9.12 7.23
CA ARG A 179 -2.63 8.04 8.12
C ARG A 179 -3.78 7.61 9.04
N ALA A 180 -4.48 8.55 9.66
CA ALA A 180 -5.61 8.21 10.54
C ALA A 180 -6.73 7.49 9.77
N PHE A 181 -6.99 7.88 8.52
CA PHE A 181 -7.95 7.21 7.65
C PHE A 181 -7.52 5.76 7.36
N ALA A 182 -6.30 5.57 6.84
CA ALA A 182 -5.77 4.24 6.49
C ALA A 182 -5.67 3.29 7.70
N THR A 183 -5.24 3.80 8.85
CA THR A 183 -4.95 2.97 10.03
C THR A 183 -6.16 2.71 10.95
N VAL A 184 -7.26 3.43 10.74
CA VAL A 184 -8.47 3.32 11.57
C VAL A 184 -9.68 3.04 10.69
N VAL A 185 -10.09 4.01 9.87
CA VAL A 185 -11.36 3.95 9.12
C VAL A 185 -11.31 2.83 8.09
N GLU A 186 -10.30 2.83 7.24
CA GLU A 186 -10.16 1.84 6.18
C GLU A 186 -10.00 0.43 6.75
N ARG A 187 -9.07 0.22 7.69
CA ARG A 187 -8.89 -1.07 8.36
C ARG A 187 -10.19 -1.59 8.96
N ASP A 188 -10.87 -0.78 9.76
CA ASP A 188 -12.04 -1.26 10.51
C ASP A 188 -13.23 -1.55 9.57
N VAL A 189 -13.42 -0.75 8.52
CA VAL A 189 -14.42 -1.00 7.48
C VAL A 189 -14.09 -2.27 6.68
N VAL A 190 -12.83 -2.46 6.27
CA VAL A 190 -12.40 -3.66 5.53
C VAL A 190 -12.59 -4.90 6.38
N VAL A 191 -12.15 -4.89 7.64
CA VAL A 191 -12.28 -6.04 8.55
C VAL A 191 -13.75 -6.36 8.83
N ALA A 192 -14.59 -5.34 9.07
CA ALA A 192 -16.03 -5.55 9.24
C ALA A 192 -16.68 -6.16 7.99
N ALA A 193 -16.31 -5.68 6.80
CA ALA A 193 -16.81 -6.23 5.55
C ALA A 193 -16.37 -7.69 5.35
N VAL A 194 -15.11 -8.01 5.65
CA VAL A 194 -14.59 -9.40 5.60
C VAL A 194 -15.37 -10.30 6.55
N MET A 195 -15.60 -9.88 7.79
CA MET A 195 -16.40 -10.66 8.75
C MET A 195 -17.84 -10.87 8.25
N GLY A 196 -18.45 -9.84 7.67
CA GLY A 196 -19.78 -9.95 7.06
C GLY A 196 -19.82 -10.92 5.89
N ASP A 197 -18.83 -10.88 5.00
CA ASP A 197 -18.71 -11.82 3.87
C ASP A 197 -18.50 -13.25 4.34
N MET A 198 -17.70 -13.44 5.41
CA MET A 198 -17.48 -14.75 6.01
C MET A 198 -18.77 -15.34 6.55
N LEU A 199 -19.52 -14.56 7.34
CA LEU A 199 -20.81 -14.95 7.91
C LEU A 199 -21.90 -15.14 6.85
N ALA A 200 -21.83 -14.41 5.73
CA ALA A 200 -22.68 -14.64 4.57
C ALA A 200 -22.31 -15.89 3.76
N GLY A 201 -21.19 -16.55 4.08
CA GLY A 201 -20.77 -17.81 3.44
C GLY A 201 -20.14 -17.65 2.05
N ARG A 202 -19.66 -16.45 1.70
CA ARG A 202 -19.02 -16.17 0.39
C ARG A 202 -17.88 -17.13 0.09
N THR A 203 -17.66 -17.45 -1.17
CA THR A 203 -16.71 -18.52 -1.54
C THR A 203 -15.25 -18.14 -1.30
N ALA A 204 -14.90 -16.88 -1.56
CA ALA A 204 -13.56 -16.33 -1.41
C ALA A 204 -13.63 -14.85 -1.06
N VAL A 205 -12.76 -14.40 -0.16
CA VAL A 205 -12.65 -12.99 0.21
C VAL A 205 -11.18 -12.58 0.10
N TYR A 206 -10.91 -11.54 -0.68
CA TYR A 206 -9.58 -10.93 -0.77
C TYR A 206 -9.63 -9.52 -0.22
N ALA A 207 -8.76 -9.23 0.75
CA ALA A 207 -8.73 -7.96 1.45
C ALA A 207 -7.32 -7.40 1.57
N ASP A 208 -7.18 -6.11 1.26
CA ASP A 208 -5.93 -5.38 1.43
C ASP A 208 -5.96 -4.54 2.71
N LEU A 209 -4.89 -4.59 3.49
CA LEU A 209 -4.74 -3.91 4.77
C LEU A 209 -3.53 -2.97 4.72
N VAL A 210 -3.69 -1.87 4.00
CA VAL A 210 -2.63 -0.90 3.62
C VAL A 210 -1.96 -0.15 4.77
N ALA A 211 -2.52 -0.24 5.98
CA ALA A 211 -2.13 0.57 7.13
C ALA A 211 -0.62 0.47 7.48
N TYR A 212 -0.02 -0.72 7.34
CA TYR A 212 1.40 -0.91 7.62
C TYR A 212 2.27 -0.14 6.62
N ASP A 213 1.98 -0.31 5.32
CA ASP A 213 2.77 0.26 4.23
C ASP A 213 2.82 1.79 4.31
N GLU A 214 1.65 2.42 4.47
CA GLU A 214 1.50 3.89 4.58
C GLU A 214 2.34 4.47 5.74
N VAL A 215 2.29 3.81 6.91
CA VAL A 215 3.04 4.27 8.09
C VAL A 215 4.52 3.97 7.95
N ALA A 216 4.88 2.81 7.42
CA ALA A 216 6.27 2.39 7.26
C ALA A 216 7.00 3.23 6.20
N HIS A 217 6.30 3.73 5.17
CA HIS A 217 6.85 4.69 4.20
C HIS A 217 7.35 5.99 4.85
N HIS A 218 6.71 6.45 5.92
CA HIS A 218 7.05 7.71 6.59
C HIS A 218 7.85 7.52 7.88
N SER A 219 7.78 6.32 8.48
CA SER A 219 8.39 6.01 9.78
C SER A 219 9.47 4.96 9.78
N GLY A 220 9.71 4.34 8.62
CA GLY A 220 10.65 3.26 8.44
C GLY A 220 10.05 1.91 8.82
N PRO A 221 10.41 0.83 8.11
CA PRO A 221 9.78 -0.49 8.26
C PRO A 221 10.04 -1.16 9.61
N VAL A 222 11.11 -0.76 10.30
CA VAL A 222 11.50 -1.27 11.63
C VAL A 222 11.18 -0.29 12.77
N GLY A 223 10.49 0.81 12.47
CA GLY A 223 10.15 1.87 13.41
C GLY A 223 9.11 1.44 14.45
N ARG A 224 9.11 2.13 15.61
CA ARG A 224 8.12 1.89 16.68
C ARG A 224 6.68 2.16 16.22
N ASP A 225 6.50 3.12 15.32
CA ASP A 225 5.17 3.49 14.80
C ASP A 225 4.61 2.37 13.92
N ALA A 226 5.41 1.87 12.97
CA ALA A 226 5.08 0.71 12.15
C ALA A 226 4.80 -0.55 13.00
N ALA A 227 5.59 -0.80 14.05
CA ALA A 227 5.36 -1.92 14.97
C ALA A 227 4.00 -1.85 15.70
N LYS A 228 3.54 -0.65 16.09
CA LYS A 228 2.21 -0.46 16.69
C LYS A 228 1.08 -0.75 15.70
N VAL A 229 1.28 -0.41 14.42
CA VAL A 229 0.32 -0.74 13.37
C VAL A 229 0.25 -2.24 13.16
N LEU A 230 1.38 -2.95 13.11
CA LEU A 230 1.41 -4.41 13.04
C LEU A 230 0.64 -5.05 14.19
N GLY A 231 0.80 -4.57 15.43
CA GLY A 231 0.02 -5.09 16.56
C GLY A 231 -1.48 -4.81 16.48
N ARG A 232 -1.92 -3.78 15.72
CA ARG A 232 -3.34 -3.56 15.43
C ARG A 232 -3.84 -4.49 14.33
N LEU A 233 -3.06 -4.67 13.28
CA LEU A 233 -3.37 -5.62 12.21
C LEU A 233 -3.45 -7.05 12.76
N ASP A 234 -2.56 -7.43 13.67
CA ASP A 234 -2.60 -8.74 14.33
C ASP A 234 -3.91 -8.97 15.12
N ARG A 235 -4.45 -7.94 15.77
CA ARG A 235 -5.78 -8.03 16.40
C ARG A 235 -6.90 -8.18 15.38
N SER A 236 -6.81 -7.53 14.23
CA SER A 236 -7.77 -7.74 13.14
C SER A 236 -7.70 -9.18 12.61
N LEU A 237 -6.51 -9.77 12.53
CA LEU A 237 -6.34 -11.18 12.16
C LEU A 237 -6.97 -12.12 13.20
N ALA A 238 -6.80 -11.85 14.50
CA ALA A 238 -7.45 -12.62 15.56
C ALA A 238 -8.99 -12.56 15.48
N LEU A 239 -9.55 -11.39 15.14
CA LEU A 239 -11.00 -11.26 14.95
C LEU A 239 -11.49 -12.08 13.75
N ILE A 240 -10.77 -12.01 12.62
CA ILE A 240 -11.09 -12.80 11.42
C ILE A 240 -11.02 -14.30 11.72
N GLU A 241 -9.98 -14.76 12.42
CA GLU A 241 -9.84 -16.16 12.87
C GLU A 241 -11.03 -16.59 13.74
N ASN A 242 -11.43 -15.78 14.71
CA ASN A 242 -12.57 -16.09 15.58
C ASN A 242 -13.90 -16.18 14.79
N VAL A 243 -14.11 -15.27 13.84
CA VAL A 243 -15.31 -15.31 12.98
C VAL A 243 -15.30 -16.55 12.07
N ALA A 244 -14.13 -17.04 11.66
CA ALA A 244 -14.03 -18.25 10.84
C ALA A 244 -14.64 -19.49 11.54
N GLU A 245 -14.56 -19.56 12.87
CA GLU A 245 -15.15 -20.65 13.67
C GLU A 245 -16.69 -20.65 13.67
N HIS A 246 -17.30 -19.49 13.42
CA HIS A 246 -18.75 -19.28 13.47
C HIS A 246 -19.38 -19.15 12.08
N ALA A 247 -18.57 -19.16 11.03
CA ALA A 247 -19.04 -19.00 9.67
C ALA A 247 -19.80 -20.25 9.20
N PRO A 248 -20.79 -20.12 8.28
CA PRO A 248 -21.58 -21.25 7.78
C PRO A 248 -20.76 -22.25 6.94
N ARG A 249 -19.48 -21.95 6.66
CA ARG A 249 -18.55 -22.80 5.92
C ARG A 249 -17.13 -22.67 6.49
N PRO A 250 -16.27 -23.68 6.30
CA PRO A 250 -14.87 -23.56 6.69
C PRO A 250 -14.14 -22.56 5.79
N TYR A 251 -13.34 -21.69 6.41
CA TYR A 251 -12.40 -20.80 5.73
C TYR A 251 -10.95 -21.20 5.99
N ARG A 252 -10.11 -21.04 4.97
CA ARG A 252 -8.65 -21.09 5.12
C ARG A 252 -8.12 -19.68 5.01
N ILE A 253 -7.36 -19.24 6.01
CA ILE A 253 -6.78 -17.90 6.04
C ILE A 253 -5.41 -17.95 5.38
N VAL A 254 -5.20 -17.11 4.38
CA VAL A 254 -3.90 -16.91 3.74
C VAL A 254 -3.47 -15.48 4.02
N LEU A 255 -2.43 -15.33 4.83
CA LEU A 255 -1.79 -14.03 5.06
C LEU A 255 -0.58 -13.90 4.12
N LEU A 256 -0.61 -12.89 3.26
CA LEU A 256 0.47 -12.59 2.32
C LEU A 256 0.94 -11.15 2.47
N SER A 257 2.13 -10.89 1.94
CA SER A 257 2.70 -9.56 1.75
C SER A 257 3.07 -9.46 0.28
N ASP A 258 2.50 -8.47 -0.40
CA ASP A 258 2.66 -8.19 -1.82
C ASP A 258 4.08 -7.72 -2.17
N HIS A 259 4.74 -7.02 -1.24
CA HIS A 259 6.14 -6.63 -1.29
C HIS A 259 6.71 -6.32 0.10
N GLY A 260 8.05 -6.26 0.18
CA GLY A 260 8.76 -5.78 1.36
C GLY A 260 8.99 -4.27 1.33
N GLN A 261 9.74 -3.78 2.33
CA GLN A 261 10.25 -2.41 2.37
C GLN A 261 11.68 -2.38 2.92
N SER A 262 12.50 -1.45 2.43
CA SER A 262 13.86 -1.21 2.90
C SER A 262 14.01 0.20 3.48
N PRO A 263 14.75 0.39 4.58
CA PRO A 263 15.06 1.74 5.07
C PRO A 263 15.94 2.49 4.07
N GLY A 264 15.62 3.76 3.81
CA GLY A 264 16.41 4.60 2.90
C GLY A 264 16.11 6.09 3.05
N GLU A 265 17.11 6.92 2.75
CA GLU A 265 16.88 8.35 2.56
C GLU A 265 16.22 8.61 1.21
N THR A 266 15.35 9.61 1.14
CA THR A 266 14.83 10.06 -0.16
C THR A 266 15.99 10.56 -1.02
N PHE A 267 15.86 10.43 -2.35
CA PHE A 267 16.87 10.91 -3.29
C PHE A 267 17.24 12.38 -3.02
N ARG A 268 16.25 13.23 -2.75
CA ARG A 268 16.47 14.63 -2.39
C ARG A 268 17.27 14.81 -1.09
N ALA A 269 16.98 14.03 -0.05
CA ALA A 269 17.71 14.13 1.21
C ALA A 269 19.18 13.74 1.04
N ARG A 270 19.45 12.68 0.25
CA ARG A 270 20.80 12.15 0.02
C ARG A 270 21.64 12.99 -0.92
N TYR A 271 21.04 13.52 -1.99
CA TYR A 271 21.76 14.21 -3.08
C TYR A 271 21.54 15.73 -3.11
N GLY A 272 20.58 16.25 -2.35
CA GLY A 272 20.25 17.68 -2.31
C GLY A 272 19.49 18.22 -3.52
N LEU A 273 19.11 17.35 -4.46
CA LEU A 273 18.34 17.68 -5.68
C LEU A 273 17.34 16.58 -5.98
N THR A 274 16.32 16.86 -6.80
CA THR A 274 15.34 15.84 -7.18
C THR A 274 15.86 14.94 -8.29
N LEU A 275 15.36 13.71 -8.39
CA LEU A 275 15.66 12.84 -9.53
C LEU A 275 15.29 13.52 -10.87
N ALA A 276 14.20 14.30 -10.89
CA ALA A 276 13.82 15.09 -12.06
C ALA A 276 14.87 16.14 -12.42
N ASP A 277 15.45 16.85 -11.44
CA ASP A 277 16.55 17.79 -11.69
C ASP A 277 17.77 17.07 -12.27
N LEU A 278 18.10 15.88 -11.74
CA LEU A 278 19.21 15.09 -12.26
C LEU A 278 19.00 14.70 -13.72
N VAL A 279 17.82 14.18 -14.06
CA VAL A 279 17.47 13.79 -15.44
C VAL A 279 17.49 15.01 -16.35
N ARG A 280 16.90 16.14 -15.94
CA ARG A 280 16.93 17.40 -16.70
C ARG A 280 18.37 17.86 -16.97
N ALA A 281 19.23 17.84 -15.97
CA ALA A 281 20.65 18.19 -16.13
C ALA A 281 21.37 17.25 -17.11
N GLY A 282 21.11 15.94 -17.02
CA GLY A 282 21.64 14.95 -17.98
C GLY A 282 21.17 15.22 -19.41
N CYS A 283 19.92 15.65 -19.56
CA CYS A 283 19.33 16.07 -20.83
C CYS A 283 19.77 17.48 -21.29
N GLY A 284 20.55 18.22 -20.51
CA GLY A 284 20.99 19.58 -20.87
C GLY A 284 19.90 20.65 -20.69
N LEU A 285 18.84 20.32 -19.96
CA LEU A 285 17.74 21.22 -19.66
C LEU A 285 18.05 22.11 -18.43
N PRO A 286 17.45 23.30 -18.33
CA PRO A 286 17.62 24.16 -17.17
C PRO A 286 17.15 23.48 -15.88
N VAL A 287 17.96 23.62 -14.82
CA VAL A 287 17.69 23.14 -13.45
C VAL A 287 17.78 24.28 -12.44
N PRO A 288 17.01 24.23 -11.33
CA PRO A 288 17.05 25.25 -10.28
C PRO A 288 18.45 25.45 -9.71
N ARG A 289 18.82 26.71 -9.38
CA ARG A 289 20.14 27.04 -8.81
C ARG A 289 20.44 26.30 -7.50
N SER A 290 19.42 25.97 -6.71
CA SER A 290 19.55 25.18 -5.48
C SER A 290 20.09 23.76 -5.71
N ALA A 291 19.83 23.15 -6.87
CA ALA A 291 20.33 21.83 -7.23
C ALA A 291 21.83 21.83 -7.62
N ARG A 292 22.43 23.00 -7.85
CA ARG A 292 23.84 23.12 -8.28
C ARG A 292 24.86 23.01 -7.14
N ARG A 293 24.43 23.19 -5.88
CA ARG A 293 25.34 23.48 -4.74
C ARG A 293 25.74 22.30 -3.85
N THR A 294 25.23 21.09 -4.06
CA THR A 294 25.59 19.93 -3.21
C THR A 294 26.68 19.07 -3.85
N ARG A 295 27.73 18.73 -3.09
CA ARG A 295 28.85 17.86 -3.55
C ARG A 295 28.35 16.50 -4.07
N SER A 296 27.44 15.87 -3.33
CA SER A 296 26.73 14.64 -3.71
C SER A 296 25.87 14.81 -4.98
N GLY A 297 25.29 16.00 -5.18
CA GLY A 297 24.52 16.33 -6.37
C GLY A 297 25.38 16.57 -7.62
N ALA A 298 26.58 17.14 -7.45
CA ALA A 298 27.56 17.29 -8.52
C ALA A 298 28.08 15.92 -8.98
N GLU A 299 28.41 15.03 -8.04
CA GLU A 299 28.84 13.65 -8.31
C GLU A 299 27.77 12.87 -9.11
N ALA A 300 26.51 12.90 -8.68
CA ALA A 300 25.41 12.25 -9.39
C ALA A 300 25.23 12.78 -10.83
N ARG A 301 25.37 14.10 -11.05
CA ARG A 301 25.30 14.69 -12.40
C ARG A 301 26.46 14.27 -13.28
N ASN A 302 27.67 14.21 -12.72
CA ASN A 302 28.86 13.78 -13.45
C ASN A 302 28.71 12.33 -13.91
N THR A 303 28.18 11.44 -13.05
CA THR A 303 27.87 10.05 -13.41
C THR A 303 26.83 9.96 -14.53
N VAL A 304 25.75 10.73 -14.46
CA VAL A 304 24.71 10.74 -15.52
C VAL A 304 25.26 11.30 -16.84
N ARG A 305 26.05 12.36 -16.80
CA ARG A 305 26.68 12.90 -18.02
C ARG A 305 27.68 11.93 -18.62
N ALA A 306 28.48 11.26 -17.80
CA ALA A 306 29.38 10.21 -18.26
C ALA A 306 28.61 9.05 -18.93
N ALA A 307 27.51 8.60 -18.32
CA ALA A 307 26.62 7.59 -18.90
C ALA A 307 25.94 8.04 -20.21
N LEU A 308 25.77 9.34 -20.40
CA LEU A 308 25.19 9.95 -21.61
C LEU A 308 26.25 10.46 -22.61
N HIS A 309 27.53 10.12 -22.41
CA HIS A 309 28.66 10.60 -23.24
C HIS A 309 28.71 12.13 -23.41
N ARG A 310 28.42 12.88 -22.33
CA ARG A 310 28.47 14.35 -22.30
C ARG A 310 29.65 14.87 -21.48
N PRO A 311 30.21 16.04 -21.84
CA PRO A 311 31.33 16.62 -21.11
C PRO A 311 30.94 16.92 -19.65
N VAL A 312 31.80 16.48 -18.75
CA VAL A 312 31.68 16.69 -17.30
C VAL A 312 31.86 18.18 -16.99
N GLU A 313 31.14 18.70 -16.00
CA GLU A 313 31.42 20.05 -15.48
C GLU A 313 32.75 20.00 -14.72
N GLU A 314 33.85 20.44 -15.35
CA GLU A 314 35.07 20.79 -14.65
C GLU A 314 34.77 22.00 -13.75
N GLY A 315 35.19 21.91 -12.48
CA GLY A 315 34.73 22.77 -11.41
C GLY A 315 34.91 24.26 -11.71
N ALA A 316 33.82 25.03 -11.60
CA ALA A 316 33.89 26.46 -11.35
C ALA A 316 34.25 26.70 -9.86
N GLU A 317 35.47 26.32 -9.49
CA GLU A 317 36.19 26.93 -8.37
C GLU A 317 37.16 27.95 -8.97
N GLN A 318 36.62 29.09 -9.41
CA GLN A 318 37.37 30.34 -9.51
C GLN A 318 36.39 31.51 -9.66
N GLN A 319 36.53 32.46 -8.72
CA GLN A 319 35.84 33.75 -8.52
C GLN A 319 34.61 33.71 -7.60
#